data_AF-A0A2G5RD01-F1
#
_entry.id   AF-A0A2G5RD01-F1
#
_cell.length_a   1.000
_cell.length_b   1.000
_cell.length_c   1.000
_cell.angle_alpha   90.00
_cell.angle_beta   90.00
_cell.angle_gamma   90.00
#
_symmetry.space_group_name_H-M   'P 1'
#
loop_
_entity.id
_entity.type
_entity.pdbx_description
1 polymer ?
#
loop_
_entity_poly.entity_id
_entity_poly.type
_entity_poly.pdbx_seq_one_letter_code
_entity_poly.pdbx_strand_id
1 'polypeptide(L)'
;MRDGGRVSAAIEVLTEIEARHFPVKMALKRWGEAARYAGSKDRAFVSGLVLDALRRKRSLGWMMGDASPRGVVLGVLAFTWAWTPERIAEAAAEEHGFGPLTEAERERLSNPVSLDGAPAPVVGDYPDWLEERLIRTLGADQTVEMRALSERAPVDLRVNTLKTDAERAAKALAPIHAAPAGILPNAFRIPAPAAADRTPSVEAVPAFSKGWFEVQDLGSQIAAAVAGEVKGKQVLDFCAGGGGKTLALAAAMGNSGQIFAHDADARRLADTIRRGQRAGVRNLQIRSPIEATPLKGLEGKIDVVFVDAPCTGAGTWRRHPDAKWRLSPDQLAKRQIEQDSVLEDAATFVKAGGRMVYVTCSLLTDENEDRVAGFLERHPEFTVKPIALPGVEQHVTPEGYLRLSPYRAGTDGFFAAVLERSTYTP
;
A
#
# COMPACT_ATOMS: atom_id res chain seq x y z
N MET A 1 17.67 24.14 -9.21
CA MET A 1 16.77 24.84 -10.14
C MET A 1 15.98 25.92 -9.37
N ARG A 2 15.53 27.01 -10.01
CA ARG A 2 14.58 27.95 -9.36
C ARG A 2 13.17 27.34 -9.27
N ASP A 3 12.23 28.02 -8.62
CA ASP A 3 10.88 27.50 -8.37
C ASP A 3 10.15 27.24 -9.70
N GLY A 4 10.20 28.19 -10.65
CA GLY A 4 9.56 28.09 -11.97
C GLY A 4 10.00 26.86 -12.77
N GLY A 5 11.31 26.64 -12.87
CA GLY A 5 11.84 25.45 -13.57
C GLY A 5 11.45 24.12 -12.90
N ARG A 6 11.31 24.09 -11.57
CA ARG A 6 10.85 22.89 -10.85
C ARG A 6 9.36 22.64 -11.09
N VAL A 7 8.54 23.68 -11.08
CA VAL A 7 7.11 23.58 -11.39
C VAL A 7 6.88 23.16 -12.84
N SER A 8 7.60 23.75 -13.79
CA SER A 8 7.57 23.37 -15.21
C SER A 8 7.89 21.88 -15.41
N ALA A 9 8.96 21.39 -14.78
CA ALA A 9 9.32 19.97 -14.81
C ALA A 9 8.22 19.04 -14.26
N ALA A 10 7.49 19.44 -13.21
CA ALA A 10 6.39 18.65 -12.68
C ALA A 10 5.21 18.58 -13.67
N ILE A 11 4.89 19.70 -14.34
CA ILE A 11 3.85 19.76 -15.39
C ILE A 11 4.24 18.86 -16.57
N GLU A 12 5.50 18.88 -17.00
CA GLU A 12 6.01 18.00 -18.07
C GLU A 12 5.88 16.52 -17.71
N VAL A 13 6.27 16.15 -16.48
CA VAL A 13 6.17 14.76 -16.00
C VAL A 13 4.72 14.29 -15.96
N LEU A 14 3.80 15.11 -15.46
CA LEU A 14 2.37 14.77 -15.42
C LEU A 14 1.79 14.63 -16.83
N THR A 15 2.14 15.55 -17.73
CA THR A 15 1.76 15.47 -19.15
C THR A 15 2.25 14.16 -19.78
N GLU A 16 3.49 13.73 -19.50
CA GLU A 16 3.99 12.44 -20.00
C GLU A 16 3.23 11.25 -19.42
N ILE A 17 2.91 11.27 -18.12
CA ILE A 17 2.12 10.21 -17.46
C ILE A 17 0.75 10.07 -18.11
N GLU A 18 0.07 11.19 -18.40
CA GLU A 18 -1.24 11.18 -19.06
C GLU A 18 -1.15 10.70 -20.50
N ALA A 19 -0.18 11.18 -21.28
CA ALA A 19 -0.05 10.83 -22.69
C ALA A 19 0.40 9.38 -22.92
N ARG A 20 1.23 8.83 -22.03
CA ARG A 20 1.83 7.49 -22.20
C ARG A 20 1.24 6.41 -21.29
N HIS A 21 0.40 6.80 -20.32
CA HIS A 21 -0.16 5.92 -19.29
C HIS A 21 0.89 5.12 -18.50
N PHE A 22 2.08 5.69 -18.25
CA PHE A 22 3.16 4.99 -17.54
C PHE A 22 3.12 5.15 -16.00
N PRO A 23 3.73 4.21 -15.25
CA PRO A 23 4.02 4.35 -13.83
C PRO A 23 4.73 5.66 -13.47
N VAL A 24 4.28 6.34 -12.40
CA VAL A 24 4.90 7.60 -11.95
C VAL A 24 6.38 7.44 -11.66
N LYS A 25 6.76 6.29 -11.08
CA LYS A 25 8.16 5.93 -10.82
C LYS A 25 9.00 5.86 -12.10
N MET A 26 8.44 5.38 -13.20
CA MET A 26 9.14 5.32 -14.49
C MET A 26 9.27 6.71 -15.11
N ALA A 27 8.20 7.51 -15.10
CA ALA A 27 8.22 8.89 -15.61
C ALA A 27 9.23 9.76 -14.85
N LEU A 28 9.21 9.72 -13.51
CA LEU A 28 10.17 10.44 -12.67
C LEU A 28 11.61 9.97 -12.87
N LYS A 29 11.83 8.65 -13.05
CA LYS A 29 13.16 8.10 -13.35
C LYS A 29 13.67 8.64 -14.68
N ARG A 30 12.86 8.55 -15.74
CA ARG A 30 13.20 9.02 -17.08
C ARG A 30 13.51 10.52 -17.09
N TRP A 31 12.64 11.34 -16.49
CA TRP A 31 12.90 12.77 -16.33
C TRP A 31 14.20 13.00 -15.57
N GLY A 32 14.44 12.28 -14.48
CA GLY A 32 15.67 12.38 -13.71
C GLY A 32 16.93 11.97 -14.47
N GLU A 33 16.86 11.04 -15.41
CA GLU A 33 17.98 10.65 -16.27
C GLU A 33 18.29 11.71 -17.33
N ALA A 34 17.26 12.39 -17.84
CA ALA A 34 17.39 13.50 -18.79
C ALA A 34 17.85 14.81 -18.10
N ALA A 35 17.31 15.13 -16.93
CA ALA A 35 17.59 16.34 -16.16
C ALA A 35 18.85 16.21 -15.30
N ARG A 36 20.02 16.04 -15.94
CA ARG A 36 21.32 15.89 -15.24
C ARG A 36 21.70 17.09 -14.37
N TYR A 37 21.16 18.28 -14.68
CA TYR A 37 21.34 19.50 -13.91
C TYR A 37 20.52 19.54 -12.61
N ALA A 38 19.51 18.67 -12.46
CA ALA A 38 18.63 18.64 -11.29
C ALA A 38 19.31 17.89 -10.13
N GLY A 39 19.57 18.60 -9.04
CA GLY A 39 20.14 18.02 -7.82
C GLY A 39 19.10 17.21 -7.03
N SER A 40 19.52 16.58 -5.93
CA SER A 40 18.63 15.76 -5.10
C SER A 40 17.44 16.54 -4.52
N LYS A 41 17.62 17.83 -4.18
CA LYS A 41 16.55 18.71 -3.70
C LYS A 41 15.53 19.03 -4.80
N ASP A 42 16.00 19.30 -6.01
CA ASP A 42 15.14 19.56 -7.16
C ASP A 42 14.28 18.34 -7.48
N ARG A 43 14.90 17.15 -7.49
CA ARG A 43 14.19 15.88 -7.74
C ARG A 43 13.14 15.57 -6.68
N ALA A 44 13.44 15.84 -5.41
CA ALA A 44 12.48 15.66 -4.32
C ALA A 44 11.28 16.61 -4.45
N PHE A 45 11.52 17.87 -4.80
CA PHE A 45 10.45 18.85 -5.06
C PHE A 45 9.55 18.40 -6.21
N VAL A 46 10.13 18.07 -7.38
CA VAL A 46 9.37 17.65 -8.57
C VAL A 46 8.57 16.39 -8.27
N SER A 47 9.20 15.39 -7.64
CA SER A 47 8.50 14.17 -7.23
C SER A 47 7.36 14.44 -6.25
N GLY A 48 7.57 15.33 -5.28
CA GLY A 48 6.54 15.70 -4.30
C GLY A 48 5.33 16.33 -4.97
N LEU A 49 5.56 17.29 -5.86
CA LEU A 49 4.52 18.02 -6.59
C LEU A 49 3.72 17.09 -7.51
N VAL A 50 4.40 16.22 -8.27
CA VAL A 50 3.76 15.20 -9.12
C VAL A 50 2.90 14.23 -8.29
N LEU A 51 3.40 13.75 -7.16
CA LEU A 51 2.66 12.81 -6.32
C LEU A 51 1.44 13.46 -5.65
N ASP A 52 1.53 14.71 -5.19
CA ASP A 52 0.40 15.44 -4.62
C ASP A 52 -0.66 15.78 -5.68
N ALA A 53 -0.24 16.12 -6.91
CA ALA A 53 -1.14 16.31 -8.04
C ALA A 53 -1.92 15.03 -8.35
N LEU A 54 -1.26 13.87 -8.33
CA LEU A 54 -1.92 12.58 -8.56
C LEU A 54 -2.80 12.15 -7.38
N ARG A 55 -2.47 12.54 -6.14
CA ARG A 55 -3.33 12.28 -4.97
C ARG A 55 -4.66 13.00 -5.11
N ARG A 56 -4.63 14.28 -5.47
CA ARG A 56 -5.80 15.17 -5.44
C ARG A 56 -6.24 15.70 -6.81
N LYS A 57 -6.04 14.87 -7.85
CA LYS A 57 -6.18 15.28 -9.25
C LYS A 57 -7.52 15.93 -9.60
N ARG A 58 -8.64 15.29 -9.21
CA ARG A 58 -9.98 15.73 -9.61
C ARG A 58 -10.45 16.86 -8.71
N SER A 59 -10.22 16.80 -7.41
CA SER A 59 -10.63 17.87 -6.50
C SER A 59 -9.90 19.18 -6.83
N LEU A 60 -8.59 19.13 -7.08
CA LEU A 60 -7.81 20.29 -7.48
C LEU A 60 -8.18 20.80 -8.88
N GLY A 61 -8.38 19.89 -9.84
CA GLY A 61 -8.83 20.27 -11.18
C GLY A 61 -10.20 20.95 -11.17
N TRP A 62 -11.12 20.47 -10.32
CA TRP A 62 -12.43 21.10 -10.10
C TRP A 62 -12.30 22.50 -9.50
N MET A 63 -11.54 22.64 -8.41
CA MET A 63 -11.31 23.93 -7.75
C MET A 63 -10.70 24.96 -8.69
N MET A 64 -9.78 24.53 -9.55
CA MET A 64 -9.14 25.38 -10.55
C MET A 64 -9.97 25.60 -11.82
N GLY A 65 -11.06 24.84 -12.02
CA GLY A 65 -11.79 24.82 -13.28
C GLY A 65 -10.96 24.35 -14.48
N ASP A 66 -9.84 23.67 -14.22
CA ASP A 66 -8.89 23.18 -15.22
C ASP A 66 -8.30 21.84 -14.75
N ALA A 67 -8.67 20.77 -15.44
CA ALA A 67 -8.20 19.41 -15.15
C ALA A 67 -6.86 19.07 -15.83
N SER A 68 -6.24 20.03 -16.54
CA SER A 68 -4.92 19.83 -17.16
C SER A 68 -3.83 19.64 -16.10
N PRO A 69 -2.68 19.04 -16.46
CA PRO A 69 -1.51 18.97 -15.60
C PRO A 69 -1.11 20.32 -14.99
N ARG A 70 -1.25 21.42 -15.75
CA ARG A 70 -0.97 22.77 -15.28
C ARG A 70 -1.98 23.21 -14.21
N GLY A 71 -3.27 23.11 -14.48
CA GLY A 71 -4.33 23.50 -13.54
C GLY A 71 -4.21 22.74 -12.22
N VAL A 72 -4.03 21.42 -12.27
CA VAL A 72 -3.85 20.60 -11.06
C VAL A 72 -2.59 20.99 -10.29
N VAL A 73 -1.47 21.25 -10.96
CA VAL A 73 -0.23 21.70 -10.31
C VAL A 73 -0.41 23.05 -9.62
N LEU A 74 -1.08 24.01 -10.26
CA LEU A 74 -1.42 25.29 -9.63
C LEU A 74 -2.27 25.07 -8.37
N GLY A 75 -3.25 24.17 -8.44
CA GLY A 75 -4.07 23.77 -7.30
C GLY A 75 -3.24 23.16 -6.15
N VAL A 76 -2.25 22.32 -6.43
CA VAL A 76 -1.35 21.79 -5.38
C VAL A 76 -0.58 22.93 -4.71
N LEU A 77 0.03 23.81 -5.51
CA LEU A 77 0.84 24.91 -4.99
C LEU A 77 0.04 25.81 -4.07
N ALA A 78 -1.17 26.21 -4.47
CA ALA A 78 -2.03 27.09 -3.70
C ALA A 78 -2.68 26.40 -2.49
N PHE A 79 -3.35 25.26 -2.71
CA PHE A 79 -4.29 24.69 -1.73
C PHE A 79 -3.72 23.52 -0.92
N THR A 80 -2.52 23.06 -1.25
CA THR A 80 -1.82 22.01 -0.48
C THR A 80 -0.48 22.52 0.06
N TRP A 81 0.27 23.28 -0.74
CA TRP A 81 1.59 23.80 -0.35
C TRP A 81 1.54 25.24 0.16
N ALA A 82 0.37 25.87 0.15
CA ALA A 82 0.11 27.21 0.67
C ALA A 82 1.01 28.30 0.07
N TRP A 83 1.34 28.20 -1.22
CA TRP A 83 1.98 29.30 -1.94
C TRP A 83 0.96 30.41 -2.20
N THR A 84 1.37 31.66 -2.04
CA THR A 84 0.52 32.80 -2.39
C THR A 84 0.40 32.92 -3.91
N PRO A 85 -0.71 33.48 -4.43
CA PRO A 85 -0.86 33.74 -5.86
C PRO A 85 0.31 34.54 -6.46
N GLU A 86 0.88 35.47 -5.70
CA GLU A 86 2.02 36.31 -6.12
C GLU A 86 3.27 35.46 -6.32
N ARG A 87 3.60 34.59 -5.35
CA ARG A 87 4.75 33.67 -5.49
C ARG A 87 4.58 32.74 -6.69
N ILE A 88 3.37 32.24 -6.92
CA ILE A 88 3.07 31.40 -8.09
C ILE A 88 3.28 32.20 -9.38
N ALA A 89 2.80 33.44 -9.43
CA ALA A 89 2.98 34.33 -10.58
C ALA A 89 4.47 34.66 -10.85
N GLU A 90 5.25 34.92 -9.80
CA GLU A 90 6.69 35.13 -9.89
C GLU A 90 7.38 33.90 -10.46
N ALA A 91 7.12 32.70 -9.91
CA ALA A 91 7.67 31.43 -10.41
C ALA A 91 7.26 31.15 -11.85
N ALA A 92 6.02 31.50 -12.24
CA ALA A 92 5.51 31.34 -13.60
C ALA A 92 6.29 32.21 -14.61
N ALA A 93 6.70 33.41 -14.19
CA ALA A 93 7.39 34.40 -15.01
C ALA A 93 8.94 34.27 -15.01
N GLU A 94 9.51 33.39 -14.18
CA GLU A 94 10.96 33.12 -14.18
C GLU A 94 11.48 32.63 -15.55
N GLU A 95 12.78 32.80 -15.77
CA GLU A 95 13.48 32.10 -16.85
C GLU A 95 13.35 30.57 -16.65
N HIS A 96 12.84 29.88 -17.67
CA HIS A 96 12.38 28.47 -17.62
C HIS A 96 11.14 28.21 -16.72
N GLY A 97 10.38 29.25 -16.40
CA GLY A 97 9.05 29.13 -15.81
C GLY A 97 8.04 28.48 -16.76
N PHE A 98 6.83 28.27 -16.26
CA PHE A 98 5.75 27.59 -16.99
C PHE A 98 4.88 28.57 -17.79
N GLY A 99 5.29 29.84 -17.94
CA GLY A 99 4.55 30.86 -18.68
C GLY A 99 3.56 31.61 -17.78
N PRO A 100 3.32 32.90 -18.05
CA PRO A 100 2.58 33.80 -17.16
C PRO A 100 1.18 33.27 -16.86
N LEU A 101 0.70 33.53 -15.64
CA LEU A 101 -0.65 33.11 -15.28
C LEU A 101 -1.68 33.80 -16.18
N THR A 102 -2.71 33.06 -16.57
CA THR A 102 -3.88 33.62 -17.26
C THR A 102 -4.79 34.35 -16.26
N GLU A 103 -5.75 35.13 -16.76
CA GLU A 103 -6.70 35.80 -15.88
C GLU A 103 -7.61 34.80 -15.14
N ALA A 104 -8.05 33.75 -15.84
CA ALA A 104 -8.83 32.67 -15.24
C ALA A 104 -8.04 31.93 -14.13
N GLU A 105 -6.74 31.72 -14.33
CA GLU A 105 -5.87 31.12 -13.30
C GLU A 105 -5.76 32.02 -12.07
N ARG A 106 -5.55 33.33 -12.25
CA ARG A 106 -5.51 34.30 -11.14
C ARG A 106 -6.83 34.35 -10.37
N GLU A 107 -7.95 34.36 -11.10
CA GLU A 107 -9.29 34.32 -10.50
C GLU A 107 -9.46 33.07 -9.64
N ARG A 108 -9.10 31.89 -10.16
CA ARG A 108 -9.29 30.61 -9.47
C ARG A 108 -8.34 30.39 -8.31
N LEU A 109 -7.11 30.90 -8.38
CA LEU A 109 -6.17 30.89 -7.25
C LEU A 109 -6.71 31.71 -6.07
N SER A 110 -7.44 32.79 -6.35
CA SER A 110 -8.02 33.67 -5.33
C SER A 110 -9.41 33.20 -4.87
N ASN A 111 -10.20 32.67 -5.80
CA ASN A 111 -11.59 32.25 -5.63
C ASN A 111 -11.80 30.86 -6.27
N PRO A 112 -11.33 29.78 -5.62
CA PRO A 112 -11.51 28.44 -6.13
C PRO A 112 -12.99 28.06 -6.20
N VAL A 113 -13.34 27.22 -7.18
CA VAL A 113 -14.68 26.62 -7.23
C VAL A 113 -14.88 25.76 -5.98
N SER A 114 -16.00 25.96 -5.26
CA SER A 114 -16.29 25.15 -4.08
C SER A 114 -16.44 23.67 -4.45
N LEU A 115 -15.98 22.79 -3.55
CA LEU A 115 -16.26 21.36 -3.62
C LEU A 115 -17.67 21.02 -3.12
N ASP A 116 -18.38 21.99 -2.53
CA ASP A 116 -19.76 21.81 -2.09
C ASP A 116 -20.65 21.53 -3.30
N GLY A 117 -21.34 20.38 -3.29
CA GLY A 117 -22.17 19.91 -4.39
C GLY A 117 -21.40 19.29 -5.57
N ALA A 118 -20.07 19.17 -5.49
CA ALA A 118 -19.31 18.41 -6.48
C ALA A 118 -19.63 16.90 -6.39
N PRO A 119 -19.57 16.16 -7.51
CA PRO A 119 -19.78 14.71 -7.49
C PRO A 119 -18.80 13.99 -6.55
N ALA A 120 -19.23 12.92 -5.88
CA ALA A 120 -18.38 12.16 -4.96
C ALA A 120 -17.04 11.71 -5.58
N PRO A 121 -16.95 11.30 -6.87
CA PRO A 121 -15.68 10.95 -7.50
C PRO A 121 -14.68 12.11 -7.62
N VAL A 122 -15.20 13.34 -7.70
CA VAL A 122 -14.38 14.56 -7.66
C VAL A 122 -13.86 14.80 -6.24
N VAL A 123 -14.74 14.75 -5.25
CA VAL A 123 -14.40 15.03 -3.84
C VAL A 123 -13.48 13.97 -3.24
N GLY A 124 -13.69 12.71 -3.57
CA GLY A 124 -12.88 11.58 -3.11
C GLY A 124 -11.64 11.29 -3.97
N ASP A 125 -11.45 12.02 -5.08
CA ASP A 125 -10.32 11.83 -6.00
C ASP A 125 -10.17 10.39 -6.51
N TYR A 126 -11.20 9.84 -7.15
CA TYR A 126 -11.15 8.52 -7.78
C TYR A 126 -11.86 8.51 -9.15
N PRO A 127 -11.54 7.54 -10.04
CA PRO A 127 -12.23 7.36 -11.32
C PRO A 127 -13.74 7.09 -11.18
N ASP A 128 -14.57 7.65 -12.07
CA ASP A 128 -16.04 7.52 -12.00
C ASP A 128 -16.51 6.05 -11.94
N TRP A 129 -15.89 5.17 -12.74
CA TRP A 129 -16.30 3.76 -12.83
C TRP A 129 -16.14 2.98 -11.51
N LEU A 130 -15.37 3.50 -10.54
CA LEU A 130 -15.19 2.86 -9.23
C LEU A 130 -16.29 3.23 -8.24
N GLU A 131 -17.12 4.23 -8.53
CA GLU A 131 -18.08 4.79 -7.58
C GLU A 131 -19.00 3.72 -6.96
N GLU A 132 -19.68 2.94 -7.80
CA GLU A 132 -20.62 1.90 -7.35
C GLU A 132 -19.93 0.83 -6.48
N ARG A 133 -18.69 0.46 -6.83
CA ARG A 133 -17.91 -0.55 -6.10
C ARG A 133 -17.45 -0.04 -4.73
N LEU A 134 -17.06 1.23 -4.67
CA LEU A 134 -16.68 1.89 -3.43
C LEU A 134 -17.90 2.11 -2.54
N ILE A 135 -19.06 2.48 -3.10
CA ILE A 135 -20.33 2.58 -2.35
C ILE A 135 -20.72 1.22 -1.77
N ARG A 136 -20.61 0.14 -2.56
CA ARG A 136 -20.89 -1.23 -2.09
C ARG A 136 -20.03 -1.61 -0.88
N THR A 137 -18.77 -1.16 -0.84
CA THR A 137 -17.83 -1.55 0.22
C THR A 137 -17.88 -0.61 1.43
N LEU A 138 -17.94 0.70 1.20
CA LEU A 138 -17.74 1.74 2.21
C LEU A 138 -19.05 2.44 2.60
N GLY A 139 -20.13 2.25 1.84
CA GLY A 139 -21.43 2.85 2.08
C GLY A 139 -21.35 4.38 2.06
N ALA A 140 -21.99 5.01 3.04
CA ALA A 140 -22.02 6.47 3.18
C ALA A 140 -20.64 7.09 3.47
N ASP A 141 -19.69 6.32 3.99
CA ASP A 141 -18.33 6.82 4.33
C ASP A 141 -17.40 6.87 3.11
N GLN A 142 -17.88 6.47 1.94
CA GLN A 142 -17.07 6.33 0.73
C GLN A 142 -16.23 7.59 0.44
N THR A 143 -16.83 8.79 0.46
CA THR A 143 -16.08 10.01 0.15
C THR A 143 -15.00 10.33 1.20
N VAL A 144 -15.28 10.14 2.50
CA VAL A 144 -14.30 10.44 3.55
C VAL A 144 -13.14 9.45 3.56
N GLU A 145 -13.43 8.17 3.30
CA GLU A 145 -12.43 7.12 3.12
C GLU A 145 -11.50 7.40 1.93
N MET A 146 -12.08 7.79 0.80
CA MET A 146 -11.32 8.10 -0.41
C MET A 146 -10.48 9.37 -0.27
N ARG A 147 -10.96 10.36 0.50
CA ARG A 147 -10.14 11.52 0.91
C ARG A 147 -8.96 11.10 1.76
N ALA A 148 -9.15 10.20 2.74
CA ALA A 148 -8.05 9.68 3.55
C ALA A 148 -7.00 8.90 2.72
N LEU A 149 -7.42 8.24 1.64
CA LEU A 149 -6.52 7.62 0.65
C LEU A 149 -5.80 8.63 -0.26
N SER A 150 -6.21 9.90 -0.23
CA SER A 150 -5.56 10.99 -0.98
C SER A 150 -4.61 11.81 -0.11
N GLU A 151 -4.44 11.45 1.16
CA GLU A 151 -3.46 12.06 2.05
C GLU A 151 -2.06 11.44 1.90
N ARG A 152 -1.04 12.10 2.47
CA ARG A 152 0.31 11.54 2.55
C ARG A 152 0.37 10.47 3.63
N ALA A 153 0.84 9.27 3.27
CA ALA A 153 0.95 8.16 4.20
C ALA A 153 2.12 8.33 5.19
N PRO A 154 1.95 7.97 6.47
CA PRO A 154 3.06 7.85 7.41
C PRO A 154 3.98 6.67 7.05
N VAL A 155 5.18 6.62 7.65
CA VAL A 155 6.08 5.47 7.50
C VAL A 155 5.96 4.59 8.74
N ASP A 156 5.43 3.39 8.54
CA ASP A 156 5.29 2.41 9.60
C ASP A 156 6.46 1.41 9.60
N LEU A 157 6.87 1.04 10.82
CA LEU A 157 7.99 0.17 11.10
C LEU A 157 7.52 -1.00 11.95
N ARG A 158 7.96 -2.21 11.60
CA ARG A 158 7.75 -3.41 12.41
C ARG A 158 9.04 -3.79 13.11
N VAL A 159 9.07 -3.73 14.43
CA VAL A 159 10.19 -4.20 15.23
C VAL A 159 10.30 -5.72 15.12
N ASN A 160 11.52 -6.19 14.85
CA ASN A 160 11.85 -7.59 14.70
C ASN A 160 12.19 -8.21 16.07
N THR A 161 11.23 -8.95 16.61
CA THR A 161 11.32 -9.61 17.92
C THR A 161 12.36 -10.74 17.97
N LEU A 162 12.94 -11.16 16.83
CA LEU A 162 14.07 -12.11 16.81
C LEU A 162 15.41 -11.46 17.16
N LYS A 163 15.52 -10.13 17.04
CA LYS A 163 16.78 -9.38 17.17
C LYS A 163 16.79 -8.40 18.33
N THR A 164 15.62 -7.88 18.70
CA THR A 164 15.49 -6.87 19.74
C THR A 164 14.08 -6.90 20.34
N ASP A 165 13.91 -6.24 21.48
CA ASP A 165 12.61 -5.92 22.06
C ASP A 165 12.15 -4.49 21.66
N ALA A 166 10.88 -4.19 21.95
CA ALA A 166 10.25 -2.91 21.65
C ALA A 166 10.87 -1.72 22.42
N GLU A 167 11.37 -1.94 23.64
CA GLU A 167 11.96 -0.86 24.46
C GLU A 167 13.30 -0.39 23.86
N ARG A 168 14.17 -1.34 23.52
CA ARG A 168 15.45 -1.05 22.86
C ARG A 168 15.24 -0.47 21.47
N ALA A 169 14.25 -0.97 20.73
CA ALA A 169 13.89 -0.41 19.44
C ALA A 169 13.40 1.05 19.56
N ALA A 170 12.55 1.35 20.53
CA ALA A 170 12.06 2.72 20.77
C ALA A 170 13.23 3.71 20.98
N LYS A 171 14.22 3.35 21.81
CA LYS A 171 15.42 4.17 22.03
C LYS A 171 16.21 4.40 20.73
N ALA A 172 16.33 3.36 19.90
CA ALA A 172 17.06 3.45 18.63
C ALA A 172 16.30 4.22 17.53
N LEU A 173 14.97 4.28 17.61
CA LEU A 173 14.09 4.94 16.63
C LEU A 173 13.69 6.37 17.06
N ALA A 174 13.93 6.77 18.31
CA ALA A 174 13.65 8.12 18.79
C ALA A 174 14.31 9.24 17.93
N PRO A 175 15.55 9.12 17.42
CA PRO A 175 16.17 10.16 16.59
C PRO A 175 15.48 10.42 15.25
N ILE A 176 14.63 9.49 14.78
CA ILE A 176 13.81 9.66 13.57
C ILE A 176 12.34 9.92 13.91
N HIS A 177 12.05 10.29 15.15
CA HIS A 177 10.70 10.62 15.65
C HIS A 177 9.68 9.49 15.46
N ALA A 178 10.11 8.22 15.47
CA ALA A 178 9.17 7.12 15.45
C ALA A 178 8.55 6.92 16.85
N ALA A 179 7.23 6.80 16.90
CA ALA A 179 6.47 6.54 18.13
C ALA A 179 5.68 5.23 18.00
N PRO A 180 5.29 4.56 19.11
CA PRO A 180 4.42 3.39 19.04
C PRO A 180 3.14 3.67 18.25
N ALA A 181 2.72 2.73 17.40
CA ALA A 181 1.55 2.88 16.53
C ALA A 181 0.23 2.36 17.15
N GLY A 182 0.26 1.94 18.42
CA GLY A 182 -0.92 1.64 19.25
C GLY A 182 -1.50 0.23 19.10
N ILE A 183 -1.70 -0.26 17.88
CA ILE A 183 -2.44 -1.53 17.66
C ILE A 183 -1.59 -2.77 17.99
N LEU A 184 -0.35 -2.79 17.50
CA LEU A 184 0.59 -3.89 17.73
C LEU A 184 1.74 -3.41 18.62
N PRO A 185 2.17 -4.21 19.62
CA PRO A 185 3.19 -3.79 20.58
C PRO A 185 4.57 -3.55 19.96
N ASN A 186 4.83 -4.12 18.79
CA ASN A 186 6.07 -3.99 18.04
C ASN A 186 5.94 -3.05 16.82
N ALA A 187 4.83 -2.32 16.67
CA ALA A 187 4.64 -1.38 15.57
C ALA A 187 4.99 0.06 15.99
N PHE A 188 5.75 0.73 15.14
CA PHE A 188 6.13 2.14 15.30
C PHE A 188 5.77 2.92 14.05
N ARG A 189 5.54 4.23 14.20
CA ARG A 189 5.12 5.13 13.15
C ARG A 189 5.97 6.40 13.18
N ILE A 190 6.50 6.75 12.01
CA ILE A 190 7.03 8.08 11.73
C ILE A 190 5.90 8.87 11.06
N PRO A 191 5.53 10.06 11.57
CA PRO A 191 4.51 10.91 10.94
C PRO A 191 4.81 11.17 9.46
N ALA A 192 3.76 11.39 8.67
CA ALA A 192 3.91 11.75 7.27
C ALA A 192 4.73 13.06 7.15
N PRO A 193 5.70 13.13 6.24
CA PRO A 193 6.48 14.36 6.07
C PRO A 193 5.62 15.47 5.48
N ALA A 194 5.93 16.72 5.83
CA ALA A 194 5.33 17.87 5.16
C ALA A 194 5.69 17.88 3.68
N ALA A 195 4.89 18.59 2.88
CA ALA A 195 4.88 18.38 1.44
C ALA A 195 6.22 18.67 0.74
N ALA A 196 6.99 19.62 1.28
CA ALA A 196 8.29 20.06 0.78
C ALA A 196 9.49 19.46 1.55
N ASP A 197 9.26 18.66 2.59
CA ASP A 197 10.33 18.16 3.45
C ASP A 197 11.07 16.99 2.81
N ARG A 198 12.40 17.00 2.99
CA ARG A 198 13.23 15.82 2.71
C ARG A 198 13.26 14.93 3.94
N THR A 199 12.65 13.76 3.85
CA THR A 199 12.87 12.70 4.85
C THR A 199 14.12 11.90 4.49
N PRO A 200 15.10 11.76 5.39
CA PRO A 200 16.18 10.79 5.22
C PRO A 200 15.60 9.39 5.02
N SER A 201 16.31 8.54 4.27
CA SER A 201 15.90 7.13 4.16
C SER A 201 15.95 6.51 5.55
N VAL A 202 14.84 5.91 5.98
CA VAL A 202 14.76 5.19 7.26
C VAL A 202 15.76 4.02 7.29
N GLU A 203 16.11 3.48 6.13
CA GLU A 203 17.09 2.40 5.98
C GLU A 203 18.52 2.85 6.32
N ALA A 204 18.79 4.16 6.39
CA ALA A 204 20.10 4.69 6.80
C ALA A 204 20.31 4.61 8.33
N VAL A 205 19.26 4.33 9.11
CA VAL A 205 19.36 4.20 10.57
C VAL A 205 20.16 2.94 10.92
N PRO A 206 21.19 2.99 11.78
CA PRO A 206 22.03 1.83 12.09
C PRO A 206 21.27 0.59 12.62
N ALA A 207 20.09 0.78 13.22
CA ALA A 207 19.24 -0.32 13.66
C ALA A 207 18.65 -1.13 12.48
N PHE A 208 18.45 -0.51 11.31
CA PHE A 208 17.97 -1.20 10.11
C PHE A 208 18.97 -2.24 9.61
N SER A 209 20.25 -1.87 9.47
CA SER A 209 21.30 -2.79 9.01
C SER A 209 21.54 -3.95 9.98
N LYS A 210 21.27 -3.75 11.27
CA LYS A 210 21.27 -4.80 12.31
C LYS A 210 20.02 -5.70 12.26
N GLY A 211 19.05 -5.41 11.40
CA GLY A 211 17.81 -6.16 11.26
C GLY A 211 16.84 -5.98 12.42
N TRP A 212 16.91 -4.86 13.15
CA TRP A 212 16.05 -4.61 14.31
C TRP A 212 14.61 -4.25 13.93
N PHE A 213 14.38 -3.80 12.70
CA PHE A 213 13.05 -3.50 12.21
C PHE A 213 12.96 -3.64 10.68
N GLU A 214 11.73 -3.72 10.18
CA GLU A 214 11.39 -3.66 8.75
C GLU A 214 10.48 -2.45 8.50
N VAL A 215 10.60 -1.81 7.33
CA VAL A 215 9.60 -0.83 6.88
C VAL A 215 8.39 -1.61 6.35
N GLN A 216 7.23 -1.45 6.99
CA GLN A 216 6.01 -2.16 6.64
C GLN A 216 4.79 -1.40 7.17
N ASP A 217 3.81 -1.14 6.31
CA ASP A 217 2.52 -0.55 6.68
C ASP A 217 1.87 -1.29 7.86
N LEU A 218 1.29 -0.55 8.81
CA LEU A 218 0.64 -1.12 10.00
C LEU A 218 -0.49 -2.10 9.64
N GLY A 219 -1.27 -1.84 8.60
CA GLY A 219 -2.32 -2.74 8.12
C GLY A 219 -1.74 -4.06 7.61
N SER A 220 -0.60 -4.02 6.90
CA SER A 220 0.12 -5.22 6.53
C SER A 220 0.71 -5.98 7.72
N GLN A 221 1.07 -5.30 8.81
CA GLN A 221 1.52 -5.94 10.05
C GLN A 221 0.36 -6.65 10.76
N ILE A 222 -0.79 -5.98 10.85
CA ILE A 222 -2.03 -6.53 11.43
C ILE A 222 -2.50 -7.74 10.62
N ALA A 223 -2.54 -7.63 9.28
CA ALA A 223 -2.93 -8.73 8.41
C ALA A 223 -2.02 -9.96 8.57
N ALA A 224 -0.71 -9.77 8.84
CA ALA A 224 0.17 -10.88 9.17
C ALA A 224 -0.13 -11.49 10.55
N ALA A 225 -0.49 -10.67 11.54
CA ALA A 225 -0.85 -11.11 12.88
C ALA A 225 -2.15 -11.94 12.93
N VAL A 226 -3.04 -11.77 11.94
CA VAL A 226 -4.26 -12.59 11.77
C VAL A 226 -3.96 -14.10 11.65
N ALA A 227 -2.73 -14.50 11.28
CA ALA A 227 -2.32 -15.91 11.32
C ALA A 227 -2.46 -16.56 12.71
N GLY A 228 -2.43 -15.76 13.77
CA GLY A 228 -2.54 -16.19 15.15
C GLY A 228 -1.34 -17.01 15.61
N GLU A 229 -1.57 -17.99 16.48
CA GLU A 229 -0.49 -18.84 17.01
C GLU A 229 0.13 -19.72 15.90
N VAL A 230 1.41 -19.49 15.63
CA VAL A 230 2.19 -20.16 14.57
C VAL A 230 3.50 -20.77 15.07
N LYS A 231 3.84 -20.58 16.35
CA LYS A 231 5.08 -21.12 16.93
C LYS A 231 5.11 -22.64 16.85
N GLY A 232 6.23 -23.19 16.38
CA GLY A 232 6.45 -24.62 16.20
C GLY A 232 5.72 -25.27 15.02
N LYS A 233 4.94 -24.51 14.24
CA LYS A 233 4.11 -25.03 13.14
C LYS A 233 4.84 -25.08 11.80
N GLN A 234 4.24 -25.77 10.83
CA GLN A 234 4.56 -25.65 9.41
C GLN A 234 3.69 -24.55 8.79
N VAL A 235 4.33 -23.53 8.25
CA VAL A 235 3.66 -22.36 7.66
C VAL A 235 4.12 -22.21 6.21
N LEU A 236 3.18 -21.95 5.30
CA LEU A 236 3.48 -21.64 3.90
C LEU A 236 3.01 -20.22 3.62
N ASP A 237 3.93 -19.32 3.29
CA ASP A 237 3.61 -18.04 2.65
C ASP A 237 3.60 -18.26 1.13
N PHE A 238 2.41 -18.44 0.58
CA PHE A 238 2.19 -18.92 -0.80
C PHE A 238 2.41 -17.83 -1.86
N CYS A 239 2.26 -16.56 -1.47
CA CYS A 239 2.45 -15.39 -2.31
C CYS A 239 3.40 -14.41 -1.62
N ALA A 240 4.57 -14.91 -1.22
CA ALA A 240 5.50 -14.24 -0.31
C ALA A 240 6.02 -12.89 -0.81
N GLY A 241 6.02 -12.66 -2.13
CA GLY A 241 6.53 -11.44 -2.74
C GLY A 241 7.94 -11.11 -2.25
N GLY A 242 8.13 -9.85 -1.83
CA GLY A 242 9.40 -9.38 -1.25
C GLY A 242 9.66 -9.81 0.20
N GLY A 243 8.81 -10.65 0.79
CA GLY A 243 9.04 -11.31 2.08
C GLY A 243 8.58 -10.54 3.31
N GLY A 244 7.87 -9.41 3.16
CA GLY A 244 7.44 -8.59 4.31
C GLY A 244 6.64 -9.40 5.34
N LYS A 245 5.63 -10.13 4.89
CA LYS A 245 4.78 -10.99 5.73
C LYS A 245 5.48 -12.29 6.14
N THR A 246 6.27 -12.91 5.25
CA THR A 246 7.16 -14.04 5.60
C THR A 246 8.01 -13.73 6.84
N LEU A 247 8.63 -12.56 6.88
CA LEU A 247 9.47 -12.15 8.01
C LEU A 247 8.65 -11.85 9.28
N ALA A 248 7.40 -11.40 9.15
CA ALA A 248 6.51 -11.21 10.29
C ALA A 248 6.15 -12.57 10.91
N LEU A 249 5.75 -13.52 10.06
CA LEU A 249 5.42 -14.87 10.44
C LEU A 249 6.62 -15.57 11.07
N ALA A 250 7.81 -15.49 10.46
CA ALA A 250 9.03 -16.06 11.03
C ALA A 250 9.37 -15.50 12.43
N ALA A 251 9.14 -14.21 12.64
CA ALA A 251 9.32 -13.57 13.95
C ALA A 251 8.27 -14.04 14.97
N ALA A 252 7.00 -14.15 14.58
CA ALA A 252 5.94 -14.71 15.41
C ALA A 252 6.19 -16.20 15.76
N MET A 253 6.80 -16.94 14.84
CA MET A 253 7.22 -18.33 15.06
C MET A 253 8.43 -18.45 16.01
N GLY A 254 9.12 -17.35 16.34
CA GLY A 254 10.29 -17.37 17.20
C GLY A 254 11.43 -18.26 16.67
N ASN A 255 11.62 -18.33 15.35
CA ASN A 255 12.57 -19.26 14.70
C ASN A 255 12.33 -20.75 15.04
N SER A 256 11.10 -21.15 15.34
CA SER A 256 10.71 -22.55 15.57
C SER A 256 9.75 -23.06 14.49
N GLY A 257 9.65 -24.38 14.29
CA GLY A 257 8.89 -24.94 13.16
C GLY A 257 9.58 -24.69 11.82
N GLN A 258 8.81 -24.62 10.74
CA GLN A 258 9.30 -24.38 9.38
C GLN A 258 8.39 -23.40 8.64
N ILE A 259 8.99 -22.37 8.03
CA ILE A 259 8.29 -21.43 7.15
C ILE A 259 8.78 -21.60 5.72
N PHE A 260 7.86 -21.98 4.84
CA PHE A 260 8.08 -22.08 3.41
C PHE A 260 7.63 -20.76 2.76
N ALA A 261 8.43 -20.21 1.86
CA ALA A 261 8.07 -19.01 1.10
C ALA A 261 8.09 -19.31 -0.40
N HIS A 262 6.96 -19.09 -1.06
CA HIS A 262 6.76 -19.29 -2.48
C HIS A 262 6.18 -18.03 -3.12
N ASP A 263 6.49 -17.81 -4.40
CA ASP A 263 5.87 -16.80 -5.23
C ASP A 263 5.97 -17.27 -6.68
N ALA A 264 4.96 -16.98 -7.51
CA ALA A 264 5.00 -17.32 -8.93
C ALA A 264 6.11 -16.57 -9.70
N ASP A 265 6.59 -15.44 -9.20
CA ASP A 265 7.74 -14.71 -9.76
C ASP A 265 8.98 -14.85 -8.87
N ALA A 266 9.94 -15.67 -9.33
CA ALA A 266 11.21 -15.89 -8.63
C ALA A 266 11.99 -14.60 -8.32
N ARG A 267 11.81 -13.53 -9.11
CA ARG A 267 12.50 -12.25 -8.87
C ARG A 267 12.02 -11.58 -7.59
N ARG A 268 10.76 -11.78 -7.19
CA ARG A 268 10.20 -11.21 -5.96
C ARG A 268 10.82 -11.86 -4.71
N LEU A 269 11.13 -13.16 -4.77
CA LEU A 269 11.74 -13.92 -3.68
C LEU A 269 13.21 -13.55 -3.38
N ALA A 270 13.92 -12.94 -4.32
CA ALA A 270 15.32 -12.57 -4.15
C ALA A 270 15.55 -11.64 -2.95
N ASP A 271 14.60 -10.73 -2.69
CA ASP A 271 14.64 -9.81 -1.55
C ASP A 271 14.36 -10.53 -0.23
N THR A 272 13.46 -11.52 -0.23
CA THR A 272 13.13 -12.33 0.94
C THR A 272 14.37 -13.00 1.54
N ILE A 273 15.27 -13.52 0.70
CA ILE A 273 16.52 -14.14 1.15
C ILE A 273 17.41 -13.14 1.89
N ARG A 274 17.71 -12.00 1.25
CA ARG A 274 18.61 -10.99 1.83
C ARG A 274 18.03 -10.38 3.11
N ARG A 275 16.72 -10.08 3.10
CA ARG A 275 16.03 -9.55 4.28
C ARG A 275 15.95 -10.61 5.40
N GLY A 276 15.72 -11.87 5.07
CA GLY A 276 15.72 -12.99 6.03
C GLY A 276 17.05 -13.15 6.77
N GLN A 277 18.16 -13.10 6.03
CA GLN A 277 19.50 -13.13 6.62
C GLN A 277 19.73 -11.94 7.57
N ARG A 278 19.42 -10.71 7.13
CA ARG A 278 19.51 -9.50 7.97
C ARG A 278 18.65 -9.62 9.23
N ALA A 279 17.41 -10.08 9.09
CA ALA A 279 16.47 -10.28 10.18
C ALA A 279 16.83 -11.46 11.11
N GLY A 280 17.79 -12.31 10.74
CA GLY A 280 18.19 -13.50 11.51
C GLY A 280 17.14 -14.59 11.53
N VAL A 281 16.38 -14.72 10.44
CA VAL A 281 15.46 -15.84 10.25
C VAL A 281 16.26 -17.09 9.92
N ARG A 282 16.02 -18.18 10.66
CA ARG A 282 16.77 -19.44 10.56
C ARG A 282 15.92 -20.63 10.13
N ASN A 283 14.60 -20.50 10.20
CA ASN A 283 13.63 -21.55 9.88
C ASN A 283 12.95 -21.34 8.52
N LEU A 284 13.51 -20.52 7.63
CA LEU A 284 12.96 -20.21 6.31
C LEU A 284 13.46 -21.17 5.21
N GLN A 285 12.55 -21.66 4.39
CA GLN A 285 12.81 -22.45 3.18
C GLN A 285 12.22 -21.72 1.98
N ILE A 286 13.05 -21.30 1.03
CA ILE A 286 12.58 -20.72 -0.23
C ILE A 286 12.14 -21.85 -1.17
N ARG A 287 10.93 -21.75 -1.72
CA ARG A 287 10.37 -22.67 -2.73
C ARG A 287 10.22 -21.91 -4.04
N SER A 288 11.29 -21.87 -4.83
CA SER A 288 11.36 -21.03 -6.03
C SER A 288 10.65 -21.68 -7.22
N PRO A 289 9.86 -20.95 -8.03
CA PRO A 289 9.22 -21.51 -9.23
C PRO A 289 10.21 -21.90 -10.34
N ILE A 290 11.52 -21.66 -10.15
CA ILE A 290 12.59 -22.17 -11.02
C ILE A 290 12.76 -23.68 -10.84
N GLU A 291 12.45 -24.21 -9.65
CA GLU A 291 12.44 -25.65 -9.41
C GLU A 291 11.25 -26.28 -10.14
N ALA A 292 11.40 -27.51 -10.65
CA ALA A 292 10.34 -28.17 -11.42
C ALA A 292 9.07 -28.45 -10.60
N THR A 293 9.20 -28.71 -9.29
CA THR A 293 8.09 -29.01 -8.38
C THR A 293 8.34 -28.39 -7.01
N PRO A 294 8.30 -27.04 -6.90
CA PRO A 294 8.83 -26.32 -5.72
C PRO A 294 8.07 -26.61 -4.43
N LEU A 295 6.80 -26.97 -4.54
CA LEU A 295 5.90 -27.21 -3.40
C LEU A 295 5.68 -28.69 -3.11
N LYS A 296 6.38 -29.59 -3.83
CA LYS A 296 6.22 -31.03 -3.68
C LYS A 296 6.46 -31.47 -2.24
N GLY A 297 5.54 -32.25 -1.72
CA GLY A 297 5.61 -32.84 -0.40
C GLY A 297 5.02 -31.98 0.71
N LEU A 298 4.48 -30.80 0.39
CA LEU A 298 3.77 -29.92 1.33
C LEU A 298 2.25 -30.16 1.33
N GLU A 299 1.73 -30.88 0.33
CA GLU A 299 0.29 -31.11 0.14
C GLU A 299 -0.35 -31.73 1.38
N GLY A 300 -1.42 -31.10 1.89
CA GLY A 300 -2.14 -31.51 3.09
C GLY A 300 -1.31 -31.55 4.39
N LYS A 301 -0.15 -30.89 4.46
CA LYS A 301 0.75 -30.93 5.63
C LYS A 301 0.96 -29.59 6.33
N ILE A 302 0.49 -28.49 5.73
CA ILE A 302 0.73 -27.15 6.27
C ILE A 302 -0.34 -26.79 7.30
N ASP A 303 0.09 -26.36 8.49
CA ASP A 303 -0.80 -25.91 9.55
C ASP A 303 -1.47 -24.58 9.21
N VAL A 304 -0.71 -23.65 8.62
CA VAL A 304 -1.19 -22.33 8.18
C VAL A 304 -0.65 -22.01 6.79
N VAL A 305 -1.54 -21.93 5.81
CA VAL A 305 -1.24 -21.41 4.47
C VAL A 305 -1.63 -19.94 4.43
N PHE A 306 -0.66 -19.05 4.33
CA PHE A 306 -0.84 -17.61 4.24
C PHE A 306 -0.79 -17.17 2.78
N VAL A 307 -1.83 -16.49 2.34
CA VAL A 307 -2.03 -16.07 0.94
C VAL A 307 -2.18 -14.55 0.91
N ASP A 308 -1.09 -13.85 0.65
CA ASP A 308 -1.09 -12.42 0.32
C ASP A 308 -1.36 -12.26 -1.18
N ALA A 309 -2.62 -12.37 -1.57
CA ALA A 309 -3.02 -12.60 -2.95
C ALA A 309 -2.64 -11.41 -3.87
N PRO A 310 -2.32 -11.66 -5.15
CA PRO A 310 -2.15 -10.58 -6.11
C PRO A 310 -3.47 -9.80 -6.23
N CYS A 311 -3.43 -8.49 -6.01
CA CYS A 311 -4.62 -7.64 -6.05
C CYS A 311 -4.36 -6.32 -6.79
N THR A 312 -5.39 -5.50 -6.93
CA THR A 312 -5.29 -4.14 -7.51
C THR A 312 -4.49 -3.18 -6.64
N GLY A 313 -4.41 -3.46 -5.32
CA GLY A 313 -3.77 -2.58 -4.35
C GLY A 313 -4.59 -1.33 -4.03
N ALA A 314 -5.92 -1.36 -4.23
CA ALA A 314 -6.80 -0.22 -4.04
C ALA A 314 -6.75 0.42 -2.63
N GLY A 315 -6.36 -0.35 -1.62
CA GLY A 315 -6.15 0.15 -0.26
C GLY A 315 -4.86 0.92 -0.05
N THR A 316 -3.94 0.92 -1.02
CA THR A 316 -2.58 1.49 -0.85
C THR A 316 -2.37 2.80 -1.62
N TRP A 317 -3.42 3.40 -2.17
CA TRP A 317 -3.32 4.56 -3.06
C TRP A 317 -2.67 5.80 -2.45
N ARG A 318 -2.73 6.00 -1.12
CA ARG A 318 -1.97 7.08 -0.46
C ARG A 318 -0.45 6.95 -0.60
N ARG A 319 0.05 5.73 -0.84
CA ARG A 319 1.46 5.41 -1.12
C ARG A 319 1.77 5.34 -2.62
N HIS A 320 0.78 4.93 -3.42
CA HIS A 320 0.88 4.80 -4.88
C HIS A 320 -0.27 5.55 -5.57
N PRO A 321 -0.26 6.90 -5.54
CA PRO A 321 -1.41 7.71 -5.97
C PRO A 321 -1.69 7.65 -7.48
N ASP A 322 -0.71 7.23 -8.27
CA ASP A 322 -0.88 6.99 -9.70
C ASP A 322 -1.69 5.73 -10.02
N ALA A 323 -1.70 4.75 -9.12
CA ALA A 323 -2.30 3.45 -9.35
C ALA A 323 -3.82 3.54 -9.57
N LYS A 324 -4.52 4.41 -8.84
CA LYS A 324 -5.98 4.59 -8.98
C LYS A 324 -6.39 5.07 -10.37
N TRP A 325 -5.58 5.91 -11.00
CA TRP A 325 -5.84 6.46 -12.34
C TRP A 325 -5.51 5.50 -13.48
N ARG A 326 -4.71 4.46 -13.20
CA ARG A 326 -4.40 3.40 -14.16
C ARG A 326 -5.28 2.17 -14.03
N LEU A 327 -5.97 2.02 -12.90
CA LEU A 327 -6.83 0.88 -12.66
C LEU A 327 -7.99 0.88 -13.67
N SER A 328 -8.21 -0.25 -14.32
CA SER A 328 -9.33 -0.47 -15.24
C SER A 328 -10.17 -1.68 -14.82
N PRO A 329 -11.42 -1.79 -15.31
CA PRO A 329 -12.26 -2.98 -15.11
C PRO A 329 -11.57 -4.28 -15.52
N ASP A 330 -10.86 -4.29 -16.66
CA ASP A 330 -10.14 -5.48 -17.14
C ASP A 330 -9.00 -5.90 -16.22
N GLN A 331 -8.28 -4.93 -15.64
CA GLN A 331 -7.23 -5.22 -14.67
C GLN A 331 -7.81 -5.81 -13.38
N LEU A 332 -8.95 -5.29 -12.91
CA LEU A 332 -9.67 -5.84 -11.77
C LEU A 332 -10.12 -7.29 -12.05
N ALA A 333 -10.76 -7.53 -13.19
CA ALA A 333 -11.22 -8.86 -13.61
C ALA A 333 -10.05 -9.85 -13.73
N LYS A 334 -8.90 -9.40 -14.24
CA LYS A 334 -7.69 -10.23 -14.28
C LYS A 334 -7.23 -10.62 -12.87
N ARG A 335 -7.21 -9.69 -11.91
CA ARG A 335 -6.83 -9.98 -10.51
C ARG A 335 -7.80 -10.95 -9.85
N GLN A 336 -9.08 -10.81 -10.10
CA GLN A 336 -10.11 -11.74 -9.63
C GLN A 336 -9.84 -13.18 -10.08
N ILE A 337 -9.53 -13.40 -11.36
CA ILE A 337 -9.19 -14.72 -11.90
C ILE A 337 -7.91 -15.27 -11.26
N GLU A 338 -6.88 -14.45 -11.09
CA GLU A 338 -5.63 -14.85 -10.43
C GLU A 338 -5.85 -15.21 -8.96
N GLN A 339 -6.70 -14.46 -8.24
CA GLN A 339 -7.07 -14.71 -6.85
C GLN A 339 -7.83 -16.03 -6.69
N ASP A 340 -8.79 -16.29 -7.57
CA ASP A 340 -9.52 -17.57 -7.58
C ASP A 340 -8.54 -18.73 -7.78
N SER A 341 -7.67 -18.67 -8.79
CA SER A 341 -6.65 -19.72 -9.02
C SER A 341 -5.73 -19.93 -7.81
N VAL A 342 -5.28 -18.84 -7.19
CA VAL A 342 -4.39 -18.90 -6.02
C VAL A 342 -5.09 -19.52 -4.81
N LEU A 343 -6.37 -19.24 -4.59
CA LEU A 343 -7.16 -19.84 -3.50
C LEU A 343 -7.30 -21.35 -3.69
N GLU A 344 -7.62 -21.81 -4.91
CA GLU A 344 -7.75 -23.22 -5.25
C GLU A 344 -6.42 -23.96 -5.03
N ASP A 345 -5.31 -23.42 -5.54
CA ASP A 345 -3.99 -24.01 -5.38
C ASP A 345 -3.56 -24.06 -3.90
N ALA A 346 -3.74 -22.96 -3.17
CA ALA A 346 -3.35 -22.83 -1.77
C ALA A 346 -4.10 -23.83 -0.87
N ALA A 347 -5.38 -24.10 -1.16
CA ALA A 347 -6.21 -25.03 -0.40
C ALA A 347 -5.63 -26.45 -0.36
N THR A 348 -4.93 -26.88 -1.41
CA THR A 348 -4.32 -28.22 -1.50
C THR A 348 -3.25 -28.48 -0.44
N PHE A 349 -2.61 -27.43 0.09
CA PHE A 349 -1.53 -27.54 1.07
C PHE A 349 -2.04 -27.54 2.52
N VAL A 350 -3.26 -27.05 2.75
CA VAL A 350 -3.85 -26.92 4.08
C VAL A 350 -4.15 -28.33 4.62
N LYS A 351 -3.56 -28.69 5.76
CA LYS A 351 -3.86 -29.96 6.42
C LYS A 351 -5.31 -29.99 6.96
N ALA A 352 -5.83 -31.18 7.26
CA ALA A 352 -7.08 -31.30 8.01
C ALA A 352 -6.96 -30.62 9.39
N GLY A 353 -7.93 -29.76 9.75
CA GLY A 353 -7.84 -28.88 10.92
C GLY A 353 -6.81 -27.74 10.80
N GLY A 354 -6.19 -27.57 9.62
CA GLY A 354 -5.34 -26.44 9.29
C GLY A 354 -6.14 -25.21 8.88
N ARG A 355 -5.45 -24.09 8.67
CA ARG A 355 -6.08 -22.83 8.28
C ARG A 355 -5.43 -22.22 7.05
N MET A 356 -6.24 -21.60 6.20
CA MET A 356 -5.81 -20.69 5.16
C MET A 356 -6.10 -19.25 5.59
N VAL A 357 -5.14 -18.35 5.43
CA VAL A 357 -5.31 -16.91 5.71
C VAL A 357 -5.22 -16.18 4.39
N TYR A 358 -6.36 -15.71 3.88
CA TYR A 358 -6.43 -14.94 2.65
C TYR A 358 -6.38 -13.45 2.96
N VAL A 359 -5.47 -12.73 2.29
CA VAL A 359 -5.21 -11.30 2.51
C VAL A 359 -5.09 -10.58 1.18
N THR A 360 -5.65 -9.38 1.11
CA THR A 360 -5.39 -8.43 0.02
C THR A 360 -5.09 -7.05 0.61
N CYS A 361 -4.41 -6.20 -0.16
CA CYS A 361 -4.35 -4.76 0.10
C CYS A 361 -5.36 -3.97 -0.76
N SER A 362 -6.55 -4.54 -0.96
CA SER A 362 -7.67 -3.92 -1.69
C SER A 362 -8.83 -3.55 -0.77
N LEU A 363 -9.54 -2.48 -1.12
CA LEU A 363 -10.81 -2.11 -0.51
C LEU A 363 -12.01 -2.66 -1.28
N LEU A 364 -11.83 -3.36 -2.40
CA LEU A 364 -12.95 -3.75 -3.26
C LEU A 364 -13.49 -5.12 -2.84
N THR A 365 -14.79 -5.19 -2.53
CA THR A 365 -15.47 -6.48 -2.22
C THR A 365 -15.26 -7.54 -3.30
N ASP A 366 -15.14 -7.08 -4.55
CA ASP A 366 -14.80 -7.84 -5.74
C ASP A 366 -13.58 -8.76 -5.59
N GLU A 367 -12.55 -8.30 -4.87
CA GLU A 367 -11.28 -9.01 -4.64
C GLU A 367 -11.24 -9.68 -3.26
N ASN A 368 -12.25 -9.43 -2.44
CA ASN A 368 -12.26 -9.75 -1.02
C ASN A 368 -13.36 -10.77 -0.74
N GLU A 369 -14.51 -10.31 -0.25
CA GLU A 369 -15.63 -11.16 0.14
C GLU A 369 -16.17 -11.99 -1.01
N ASP A 370 -16.21 -11.44 -2.22
CA ASP A 370 -16.73 -12.18 -3.39
C ASP A 370 -15.83 -13.38 -3.73
N ARG A 371 -14.50 -13.22 -3.57
CA ARG A 371 -13.54 -14.32 -3.79
C ARG A 371 -13.70 -15.39 -2.72
N VAL A 372 -13.79 -14.96 -1.46
CA VAL A 372 -13.97 -15.88 -0.32
C VAL A 372 -15.30 -16.64 -0.42
N ALA A 373 -16.40 -15.95 -0.75
CA ALA A 373 -17.72 -16.57 -0.91
C ALA A 373 -17.70 -17.61 -2.03
N GLY A 374 -17.19 -17.26 -3.21
CA GLY A 374 -17.07 -18.21 -4.33
C GLY A 374 -16.20 -19.42 -3.99
N PHE A 375 -15.09 -19.22 -3.27
CA PHE A 375 -14.25 -20.32 -2.80
C PHE A 375 -15.02 -21.25 -1.84
N LEU A 376 -15.73 -20.72 -0.85
CA LEU A 376 -16.47 -21.52 0.12
C LEU A 376 -17.64 -22.31 -0.51
N GLU A 377 -18.25 -21.80 -1.58
CA GLU A 377 -19.25 -22.56 -2.36
C GLU A 377 -18.64 -23.81 -3.02
N ARG A 378 -17.39 -23.73 -3.47
CA ARG A 378 -16.68 -24.84 -4.14
C ARG A 378 -15.98 -25.78 -3.17
N HIS A 379 -15.63 -25.29 -1.97
CA HIS A 379 -14.90 -26.02 -0.94
C HIS A 379 -15.68 -26.10 0.37
N PRO A 380 -16.72 -26.96 0.44
CA PRO A 380 -17.57 -27.09 1.62
C PRO A 380 -16.83 -27.64 2.85
N GLU A 381 -15.62 -28.18 2.69
CA GLU A 381 -14.75 -28.56 3.78
C GLU A 381 -14.07 -27.37 4.47
N PHE A 382 -14.18 -26.15 3.94
CA PHE A 382 -13.69 -24.93 4.57
C PHE A 382 -14.84 -24.11 5.16
N THR A 383 -14.54 -23.42 6.26
CA THR A 383 -15.48 -22.49 6.91
C THR A 383 -14.75 -21.24 7.38
N VAL A 384 -15.47 -20.12 7.48
CA VAL A 384 -14.89 -18.90 8.05
C VAL A 384 -14.69 -19.09 9.55
N LYS A 385 -13.46 -18.84 10.00
CA LYS A 385 -13.11 -18.70 11.41
C LYS A 385 -13.06 -17.20 11.73
N PRO A 386 -13.97 -16.66 12.56
CA PRO A 386 -13.97 -15.25 12.90
C PRO A 386 -12.62 -14.80 13.45
N ILE A 387 -12.15 -13.65 12.95
CA ILE A 387 -10.88 -13.08 13.40
C ILE A 387 -11.03 -12.57 14.83
N ALA A 388 -10.22 -13.13 15.73
CA ALA A 388 -10.11 -12.70 17.12
C ALA A 388 -8.68 -12.22 17.38
N LEU A 389 -8.40 -10.96 17.03
CA LEU A 389 -7.13 -10.29 17.28
C LEU A 389 -7.38 -9.07 18.17
N PRO A 390 -6.73 -8.97 19.36
CA PRO A 390 -6.91 -7.83 20.24
C PRO A 390 -6.56 -6.49 19.60
N GLY A 391 -7.42 -5.50 19.78
CA GLY A 391 -7.23 -4.11 19.32
C GLY A 391 -7.77 -3.81 17.92
N VAL A 392 -8.36 -4.79 17.23
CA VAL A 392 -8.96 -4.62 15.90
C VAL A 392 -10.40 -5.11 15.80
N GLU A 393 -11.03 -5.44 16.92
CA GLU A 393 -12.39 -6.00 16.98
C GLU A 393 -13.41 -5.09 16.28
N GLN A 394 -13.26 -3.76 16.42
CA GLN A 394 -14.10 -2.77 15.74
C GLN A 394 -13.97 -2.75 14.20
N HIS A 395 -12.97 -3.45 13.66
CA HIS A 395 -12.70 -3.57 12.24
C HIS A 395 -13.07 -4.96 11.69
N VAL A 396 -13.63 -5.83 12.53
CA VAL A 396 -14.11 -7.16 12.14
C VAL A 396 -15.59 -7.05 11.70
N THR A 397 -15.91 -7.55 10.52
CA THR A 397 -17.28 -7.56 9.97
C THR A 397 -18.13 -8.62 10.69
N PRO A 398 -19.47 -8.56 10.60
CA PRO A 398 -20.35 -9.58 11.18
C PRO A 398 -20.05 -11.01 10.71
N GLU A 399 -19.56 -11.16 9.48
CA GLU A 399 -19.15 -12.44 8.88
C GLU A 399 -17.81 -12.95 9.43
N GLY A 400 -17.07 -12.13 10.18
CA GLY A 400 -15.80 -12.49 10.81
C GLY A 400 -14.55 -12.11 10.04
N TYR A 401 -14.67 -11.30 8.97
CA TYR A 401 -13.54 -10.79 8.19
C TYR A 401 -12.96 -9.52 8.79
N LEU A 402 -11.68 -9.23 8.53
CA LEU A 402 -11.06 -7.95 8.91
C LEU A 402 -11.10 -6.99 7.72
N ARG A 403 -11.57 -5.76 7.95
CA ARG A 403 -11.49 -4.65 6.99
C ARG A 403 -10.80 -3.44 7.62
N LEU A 404 -9.63 -3.09 7.10
CA LEU A 404 -8.89 -1.91 7.50
C LEU A 404 -8.97 -0.84 6.41
N SER A 405 -8.88 0.41 6.81
CA SER A 405 -8.82 1.57 5.91
C SER A 405 -8.07 2.74 6.56
N PRO A 406 -7.60 3.72 5.77
CA PRO A 406 -6.97 4.91 6.34
C PRO A 406 -7.85 5.70 7.29
N TYR A 407 -9.13 5.88 6.97
CA TYR A 407 -10.02 6.69 7.80
C TYR A 407 -10.42 5.96 9.09
N ARG A 408 -10.81 4.68 9.01
CA ARG A 408 -11.30 3.94 10.19
C ARG A 408 -10.18 3.39 11.07
N ALA A 409 -9.09 2.88 10.48
CA ALA A 409 -8.04 2.17 11.20
C ALA A 409 -6.69 2.93 11.25
N GLY A 410 -6.54 4.03 10.51
CA GLY A 410 -5.27 4.74 10.43
C GLY A 410 -4.16 3.96 9.73
N THR A 411 -4.49 2.93 8.95
CA THR A 411 -3.56 2.08 8.18
C THR A 411 -3.76 2.24 6.68
N ASP A 412 -3.04 1.50 5.83
CA ASP A 412 -3.54 1.31 4.46
C ASP A 412 -4.81 0.43 4.49
N GLY A 413 -5.53 0.40 3.38
CA GLY A 413 -6.66 -0.50 3.18
C GLY A 413 -6.20 -1.96 3.05
N PHE A 414 -6.77 -2.83 3.86
CA PHE A 414 -6.48 -4.26 3.89
C PHE A 414 -7.73 -5.08 4.18
N PHE A 415 -7.78 -6.26 3.60
CA PHE A 415 -8.76 -7.29 3.92
C PHE A 415 -8.05 -8.55 4.42
N ALA A 416 -8.64 -9.24 5.39
CA ALA A 416 -8.20 -10.58 5.77
C ALA A 416 -9.39 -11.50 6.11
N ALA A 417 -9.30 -12.75 5.68
CA ALA A 417 -10.20 -13.83 6.07
C ALA A 417 -9.39 -15.04 6.54
N VAL A 418 -9.86 -15.70 7.61
CA VAL A 418 -9.29 -16.96 8.09
C VAL A 418 -10.28 -18.07 7.77
N LEU A 419 -9.85 -19.02 6.96
CA LEU A 419 -10.64 -20.17 6.54
C LEU A 419 -10.07 -21.42 7.20
N GLU A 420 -10.88 -22.15 7.96
CA GLU A 420 -10.48 -23.36 8.66
C GLU A 420 -10.98 -24.59 7.91
N ARG A 421 -10.06 -25.51 7.60
CA ARG A 421 -10.39 -26.79 6.95
C ARG A 421 -10.88 -27.78 7.99
N SER A 422 -12.01 -28.42 7.73
CA SER A 422 -12.59 -29.47 8.55
C SER A 422 -11.56 -30.57 8.87
N THR A 423 -11.65 -31.14 10.07
CA THR A 423 -10.89 -32.35 10.45
C THR A 423 -11.47 -33.62 9.84
N TYR A 424 -12.71 -33.55 9.36
CA TYR A 424 -13.43 -34.64 8.71
C TYR A 424 -13.62 -34.30 7.24
N THR A 425 -13.05 -35.11 6.36
CA THR A 425 -13.38 -35.12 4.94
C THR A 425 -14.68 -35.94 4.79
N PRO A 426 -15.78 -35.37 4.27
CA PRO A 426 -17.01 -36.13 4.00
C PRO A 426 -16.79 -37.35 3.12
#